data_AF-A0A8C6SQK6-F1
#
_entry.id   AF-A0A8C6SQK6-F1
#
_cell.length_a   1.000
_cell.length_b   1.000
_cell.length_c   1.000
_cell.angle_alpha   90.00
_cell.angle_beta   90.00
_cell.angle_gamma   90.00
#
_symmetry.space_group_name_H-M   'P 1'
#
loop_
_entity.id
_entity.type
_entity.pdbx_description
1 polymer ?
#
loop_
_entity_poly.entity_id
_entity_poly.type
_entity_poly.pdbx_seq_one_letter_code
_entity_poly.pdbx_strand_id
1 'polypeptide(L)'
;MAAAEASPDEALIQSLEIMTWNVNGVKSKKDEIIPRLKELDKDIYLIQETRSSRTELNLLSIENYQTHHAHYTNPKTGRSQRGVAILIKKEIPFTFNSKERDSEGRYLIVRGEYGGAELTLVNIYAPASRKDRPKFFKNIFEKLKGSTNIIMGGDFNLVMDRFMDSANTDKQRKPRSNALIKDYMETCDLCDIWRQRNPDSKEYTCRSVSRIDYFLISKSLREHVTGCEILEIKISDHYPVVLKLCGPDVFLIKLPRLRDGGGAWISAFVNLITGHTLTLGHIRTGLKGHIMEKLEEELETTEEPDHTPFHTYLEDLWDILRDKYPTTITQVKWRKGESGADYLQRVKDLWVQQSGTDLNDQTKVRYRRAVEAGCPKPVRNKLRETRGLSSMLLEEWEEHVCRHINDYNENETQESQLLSGFAKLNLQTERTSERKVMTQKQTSSDVAIIKDSPVTQRLTSVQGPYQVENRRCYNCRNVGHISRYCPESRNGGSRNNNYHGNRRRGWRQNRN
;
A
#
# COMPACT_ATOMS: atom_id res chain seq x y z
N MET A 1 48.23 -26.25 12.98
CA MET A 1 46.98 -26.80 12.44
C MET A 1 46.28 -25.65 11.72
N ALA A 2 46.28 -25.69 10.39
CA ALA A 2 45.65 -24.66 9.58
C ALA A 2 44.13 -24.72 9.80
N ALA A 3 43.51 -23.57 10.07
CA ALA A 3 42.07 -23.44 10.00
C ALA A 3 41.66 -23.79 8.55
N ALA A 4 40.76 -24.76 8.40
CA ALA A 4 40.15 -25.01 7.10
C ALA A 4 39.42 -23.72 6.68
N GLU A 5 39.88 -23.10 5.60
CA GLU A 5 39.12 -22.04 4.94
C GLU A 5 37.81 -22.64 4.46
N ALA A 6 36.69 -22.13 4.99
CA ALA A 6 35.36 -22.48 4.53
C ALA A 6 35.27 -22.27 3.00
N SER A 7 34.65 -23.22 2.30
CA SER A 7 34.51 -23.13 0.84
C SER A 7 33.69 -21.89 0.43
N PRO A 8 33.88 -21.32 -0.78
CA PRO A 8 33.11 -20.16 -1.25
C PRO A 8 31.58 -20.36 -1.18
N ASP A 9 31.11 -21.61 -1.21
CA ASP A 9 29.71 -21.99 -1.18
C ASP A 9 29.11 -21.99 0.25
N GLU A 10 29.94 -22.09 1.32
CA GLU A 10 29.48 -22.00 2.72
C GLU A 10 29.26 -20.55 3.20
N ALA A 11 29.71 -19.56 2.42
CA ALA A 11 29.66 -18.15 2.80
C ALA A 11 28.27 -17.50 2.64
N LEU A 12 27.24 -18.23 2.16
CA LEU A 12 26.07 -17.61 1.56
C LEU A 12 24.71 -17.95 2.20
N ILE A 13 24.61 -18.01 3.54
CA ILE A 13 23.30 -17.88 4.23
C ILE A 13 23.48 -17.15 5.57
N GLN A 14 23.86 -15.86 5.54
CA GLN A 14 23.84 -15.04 6.76
C GLN A 14 22.45 -14.49 7.00
N SER A 15 21.78 -14.94 8.08
CA SER A 15 20.56 -14.33 8.60
C SER A 15 20.78 -12.85 8.91
N LEU A 16 19.85 -11.98 8.51
CA LEU A 16 19.89 -10.57 8.91
C LEU A 16 19.34 -10.41 10.33
N GLU A 17 20.19 -10.01 11.26
CA GLU A 17 19.82 -9.76 12.66
C GLU A 17 19.75 -8.26 12.97
N ILE A 18 18.56 -7.79 13.35
CA ILE A 18 18.32 -6.40 13.77
C ILE A 18 17.95 -6.38 15.24
N MET A 19 18.61 -5.51 16.02
CA MET A 19 18.27 -5.30 17.42
C MET A 19 17.79 -3.87 17.66
N THR A 20 16.71 -3.72 18.43
CA THR A 20 16.27 -2.42 18.95
C THR A 20 16.48 -2.33 20.46
N TRP A 21 17.00 -1.20 20.95
CA TRP A 21 17.28 -1.02 22.37
C TRP A 21 17.26 0.45 22.84
N ASN A 22 16.38 0.76 23.80
CA ASN A 22 16.43 2.01 24.55
C ASN A 22 17.50 1.89 25.65
N VAL A 23 18.61 2.62 25.49
CA VAL A 23 19.76 2.52 26.39
C VAL A 23 19.73 3.51 27.57
N ASN A 24 18.76 4.43 27.58
CA ASN A 24 18.58 5.44 28.62
C ASN A 24 19.88 6.23 28.92
N GLY A 25 20.48 6.77 27.86
CA GLY A 25 21.68 7.61 27.90
C GLY A 25 22.98 6.83 27.69
N VAL A 26 23.64 7.07 26.56
CA VAL A 26 24.90 6.39 26.21
C VAL A 26 26.06 6.89 27.06
N LYS A 27 26.14 8.21 27.29
CA LYS A 27 27.32 8.84 27.92
C LYS A 27 27.68 8.24 29.27
N SER A 28 26.68 7.99 30.12
CA SER A 28 26.86 7.46 31.47
C SER A 28 27.11 5.95 31.53
N LYS A 29 26.84 5.23 30.43
CA LYS A 29 26.84 3.75 30.39
C LYS A 29 27.69 3.20 29.24
N LYS A 30 28.54 4.03 28.64
CA LYS A 30 29.28 3.71 27.41
C LYS A 30 30.13 2.44 27.59
N ASP A 31 30.79 2.33 28.74
CA ASP A 31 31.70 1.23 29.06
C ASP A 31 30.97 -0.10 29.30
N GLU A 32 29.64 -0.09 29.44
CA GLU A 32 28.80 -1.29 29.49
C GLU A 32 28.12 -1.55 28.14
N ILE A 33 27.59 -0.50 27.49
CA ILE A 33 26.84 -0.59 26.23
C ILE A 33 27.75 -1.01 25.08
N ILE A 34 28.90 -0.37 24.90
CA ILE A 34 29.73 -0.60 23.71
C ILE A 34 30.31 -2.02 23.70
N PRO A 35 30.88 -2.56 24.79
CA PRO A 35 31.32 -3.96 24.82
C PRO A 35 30.17 -4.93 24.58
N ARG A 36 28.99 -4.68 25.16
CA ARG A 36 27.81 -5.53 24.95
C ARG A 36 27.35 -5.55 23.50
N LEU A 37 27.33 -4.41 22.81
CA LEU A 37 26.99 -4.35 21.38
C LEU A 37 28.04 -5.07 20.52
N LYS A 38 29.32 -5.03 20.90
CA LYS A 38 30.35 -5.82 20.21
C LYS A 38 30.20 -7.32 20.44
N GLU A 39 29.88 -7.74 21.66
CA GLU A 39 29.62 -9.14 22.03
C GLU A 39 28.42 -9.72 21.28
N LEU A 40 27.34 -8.93 21.13
CA LEU A 40 26.11 -9.37 20.47
C LEU A 40 26.24 -9.45 18.94
N ASP A 41 27.17 -8.70 18.35
CA ASP A 41 27.50 -8.68 16.92
C ASP A 41 26.31 -8.78 15.94
N LYS A 42 25.31 -7.90 16.09
CA LYS A 42 24.13 -7.82 15.21
C LYS A 42 24.40 -6.96 13.99
N ASP A 43 23.79 -7.28 12.86
CA ASP A 43 23.98 -6.54 11.61
C ASP A 43 23.50 -5.10 11.70
N ILE A 44 22.36 -4.88 12.37
CA ILE A 44 21.75 -3.57 12.49
C ILE A 44 21.34 -3.31 13.94
N TYR A 45 21.71 -2.14 14.46
CA TYR A 45 21.25 -1.65 15.77
C TYR A 45 20.37 -0.41 15.64
N LEU A 46 19.20 -0.45 16.26
CA LEU A 46 18.28 0.67 16.43
C LEU A 46 18.34 1.11 17.90
N ILE A 47 19.11 2.16 18.20
CA ILE A 47 19.35 2.62 19.57
C ILE A 47 18.49 3.86 19.88
N GLN A 48 17.74 3.84 20.99
CA GLN A 48 16.95 4.97 21.48
C GLN A 48 17.54 5.58 22.75
N GLU A 49 17.11 6.80 23.06
CA GLU A 49 17.61 7.61 24.18
C GLU A 49 19.13 7.69 24.24
N THR A 50 19.76 7.99 23.11
CA THR A 50 21.21 8.17 23.08
C THR A 50 21.67 9.28 24.02
N ARG A 51 20.83 10.32 24.16
CA ARG A 51 21.05 11.54 24.95
C ARG A 51 22.43 12.15 24.69
N SER A 52 22.92 12.02 23.45
CA SER A 52 24.21 12.53 23.00
C SER A 52 24.04 13.82 22.21
N SER A 53 24.96 14.76 22.36
CA SER A 53 25.00 15.98 21.56
C SER A 53 25.63 15.74 20.18
N ARG A 54 25.58 16.76 19.30
CA ARG A 54 26.20 16.69 17.97
C ARG A 54 27.71 16.45 18.00
N THR A 55 28.39 16.90 19.05
CA THR A 55 29.84 16.70 19.25
C THR A 55 30.16 15.34 19.89
N GLU A 56 29.15 14.64 20.41
CA GLU A 56 29.29 13.36 21.12
C GLU A 56 28.77 12.18 20.30
N LEU A 57 28.55 12.34 19.00
CA LEU A 57 28.03 11.26 18.14
C LEU A 57 28.98 10.05 18.10
N ASN A 58 30.29 10.29 18.26
CA ASN A 58 31.31 9.26 18.31
C ASN A 58 31.21 8.34 19.55
N LEU A 59 30.35 8.66 20.54
CA LEU A 59 30.14 7.78 21.71
C LEU A 59 29.58 6.41 21.31
N LEU A 60 28.81 6.34 20.23
CA LEU A 60 28.26 5.10 19.66
C LEU A 60 29.06 4.59 18.45
N SER A 61 30.30 5.05 18.27
CA SER A 61 31.15 4.56 17.18
C SER A 61 31.65 3.16 17.53
N ILE A 62 31.13 2.16 16.83
CA ILE A 62 31.60 0.78 16.85
C ILE A 62 32.36 0.53 15.55
N GLU A 63 33.51 -0.12 15.66
CA GLU A 63 34.31 -0.54 14.50
C GLU A 63 33.46 -1.39 13.55
N ASN A 64 33.67 -1.23 12.24
CA ASN A 64 32.89 -1.88 11.17
C ASN A 64 31.40 -1.49 11.09
N TYR A 65 30.91 -0.48 11.80
CA TYR A 65 29.55 0.05 11.61
C TYR A 65 29.54 1.44 10.97
N GLN A 66 28.63 1.64 10.02
CA GLN A 66 28.20 2.97 9.60
C GLN A 66 27.08 3.44 10.53
N THR A 67 27.23 4.63 11.13
CA THR A 67 26.24 5.15 12.09
C THR A 67 25.51 6.38 11.56
N HIS A 68 24.20 6.36 11.67
CA HIS A 68 23.31 7.48 11.37
C HIS A 68 22.63 7.96 12.66
N HIS A 69 22.48 9.28 12.83
CA HIS A 69 21.96 9.87 14.08
C HIS A 69 20.86 10.92 13.84
N ALA A 70 19.90 10.93 14.76
CA ALA A 70 19.06 12.08 15.08
C ALA A 70 19.24 12.41 16.56
N HIS A 71 19.37 13.69 16.91
CA HIS A 71 19.59 14.14 18.28
C HIS A 71 18.81 15.42 18.54
N TYR A 72 18.54 15.68 19.81
CA TYR A 72 17.97 16.94 20.25
C TYR A 72 18.70 17.46 21.48
N THR A 73 19.25 18.66 21.31
CA THR A 73 19.83 19.45 22.39
C THR A 73 18.86 20.57 22.72
N ASN A 74 18.49 20.67 23.99
CA ASN A 74 17.59 21.72 24.44
C ASN A 74 18.33 23.08 24.35
N PRO A 75 17.83 24.04 23.56
CA PRO A 75 18.54 25.29 23.31
C PRO A 75 18.66 26.18 24.55
N LYS A 76 17.78 26.01 25.55
CA LYS A 76 17.80 26.80 26.79
C LYS A 76 18.83 26.28 27.80
N THR A 77 19.06 24.97 27.83
CA THR A 77 19.91 24.33 28.85
C THR A 77 21.22 23.79 28.28
N GLY A 78 21.37 23.72 26.96
CA GLY A 78 22.50 23.07 26.30
C GLY A 78 22.56 21.55 26.50
N ARG A 79 21.60 20.95 27.22
CA ARG A 79 21.60 19.52 27.55
C ARG A 79 20.93 18.70 26.44
N SER A 80 21.55 17.59 26.07
CA SER A 80 20.96 16.58 25.20
C SER A 80 19.93 15.76 25.97
N GLN A 81 18.69 15.78 25.48
CA GLN A 81 17.55 15.17 26.18
C GLN A 81 17.01 13.93 25.47
N ARG A 82 17.29 13.79 24.18
CA ARG A 82 16.74 12.75 23.30
C ARG A 82 17.77 12.39 22.25
N GLY A 83 17.51 11.32 21.53
CA GLY A 83 18.28 10.96 20.34
C GLY A 83 18.06 9.50 19.99
N VAL A 84 18.17 9.22 18.70
CA VAL A 84 18.11 7.87 18.13
C VAL A 84 19.29 7.67 17.18
N ALA A 85 19.77 6.44 17.09
CA ALA A 85 20.84 6.07 16.16
C ALA A 85 20.51 4.75 15.44
N ILE A 86 20.88 4.67 14.16
CA ILE A 86 20.87 3.43 13.39
C ILE A 86 22.32 3.11 13.05
N LEU A 87 22.83 1.98 13.54
CA LEU A 87 24.15 1.46 13.18
C LEU A 87 23.93 0.30 12.21
N ILE A 88 24.62 0.33 11.08
CA ILE A 88 24.55 -0.69 10.03
C ILE A 88 25.95 -1.24 9.83
N LYS A 89 26.15 -2.55 10.00
CA LYS A 89 27.43 -3.21 9.79
C LYS A 89 27.85 -3.03 8.32
N LYS A 90 29.10 -2.63 8.07
CA LYS A 90 29.59 -2.27 6.72
C LYS A 90 29.73 -3.47 5.78
N GLU A 91 29.83 -4.67 6.35
CA GLU A 91 30.06 -5.92 5.63
C GLU A 91 28.77 -6.51 5.05
N ILE A 92 27.60 -6.08 5.53
CA ILE A 92 26.32 -6.55 4.98
C ILE A 92 26.02 -5.86 3.65
N PRO A 93 25.30 -6.50 2.71
CA PRO A 93 25.01 -5.95 1.39
C PRO A 93 23.89 -4.89 1.44
N PHE A 94 24.13 -3.80 2.18
CA PHE A 94 23.23 -2.66 2.30
C PHE A 94 23.81 -1.42 1.61
N THR A 95 23.14 -0.97 0.56
CA THR A 95 23.44 0.28 -0.15
C THR A 95 22.58 1.41 0.41
N PHE A 96 23.22 2.42 1.02
CA PHE A 96 22.52 3.59 1.54
C PHE A 96 22.00 4.50 0.41
N ASN A 97 20.71 4.85 0.43
CA ASN A 97 20.11 5.78 -0.53
C ASN A 97 19.78 7.14 0.10
N SER A 98 19.01 7.16 1.18
CA SER A 98 18.59 8.41 1.81
C SER A 98 18.32 8.24 3.31
N LYS A 99 18.28 9.37 4.03
CA LYS A 99 17.83 9.41 5.42
C LYS A 99 16.96 10.60 5.70
N GLU A 100 16.04 10.42 6.63
CA GLU A 100 15.17 11.45 7.14
C GLU A 100 15.13 11.40 8.68
N ARG A 101 15.15 12.55 9.34
CA ARG A 101 15.15 12.66 10.80
C ARG A 101 14.22 13.78 11.24
N ASP A 102 13.66 13.66 12.43
CA ASP A 102 12.96 14.77 13.05
C ASP A 102 13.90 15.78 13.71
N SER A 103 13.39 16.99 13.90
CA SER A 103 14.07 18.05 14.64
C SER A 103 14.11 17.79 16.16
N GLU A 104 13.27 16.87 16.66
CA GLU A 104 13.18 16.52 18.08
C GLU A 104 14.03 15.29 18.48
N GLY A 105 14.75 14.68 17.53
CA GLY A 105 15.64 13.54 17.79
C GLY A 105 14.89 12.29 18.27
N ARG A 106 13.65 12.10 17.83
CA ARG A 106 12.75 11.00 18.19
C ARG A 106 12.58 9.96 17.09
N TYR A 107 12.89 10.27 15.84
CA TYR A 107 12.92 9.23 14.81
C TYR A 107 14.03 9.45 13.80
N LEU A 108 14.44 8.33 13.20
CA LEU A 108 15.36 8.28 12.08
C LEU A 108 14.85 7.21 11.11
N ILE A 109 14.65 7.62 9.86
CA ILE A 109 14.31 6.73 8.75
C ILE A 109 15.54 6.66 7.86
N VAL A 110 16.04 5.46 7.59
CA VAL A 110 17.12 5.19 6.64
C VAL A 110 16.55 4.30 5.54
N ARG A 111 16.68 4.75 4.30
CA ARG A 111 16.26 4.00 3.11
C ARG A 111 17.50 3.61 2.32
N GLY A 112 17.49 2.39 1.83
CA GLY A 112 18.55 1.84 1.03
C GLY A 112 18.08 0.60 0.29
N GLU A 113 19.03 -0.10 -0.28
CA GLU A 113 18.81 -1.40 -0.89
C GLU A 113 19.55 -2.46 -0.08
N TYR A 114 18.88 -3.53 0.28
CA TYR A 114 19.47 -4.70 0.89
C TYR A 114 19.29 -5.90 -0.04
N GLY A 115 20.39 -6.52 -0.48
CA GLY A 115 20.30 -7.63 -1.44
C GLY A 115 19.59 -7.26 -2.75
N GLY A 116 19.69 -5.99 -3.19
CA GLY A 116 19.06 -5.50 -4.42
C GLY A 116 17.54 -5.26 -4.33
N ALA A 117 16.96 -5.25 -3.14
CA ALA A 117 15.58 -4.83 -2.88
C ALA A 117 15.54 -3.62 -1.97
N GLU A 118 14.55 -2.73 -2.16
CA GLU A 118 14.35 -1.59 -1.27
C GLU A 118 14.11 -2.07 0.17
N LEU A 119 14.80 -1.45 1.14
CA LEU A 119 14.62 -1.67 2.56
C LEU A 119 14.50 -0.32 3.28
N THR A 120 13.42 -0.17 4.07
CA THR A 120 13.19 1.03 4.89
C THR A 120 13.38 0.68 6.37
N LEU A 121 14.50 1.11 6.94
CA LEU A 121 14.79 1.00 8.37
C LEU A 121 14.23 2.22 9.11
N VAL A 122 13.48 1.98 10.17
CA VAL A 122 12.90 3.05 10.99
C VAL A 122 13.23 2.81 12.45
N ASN A 123 13.90 3.77 13.08
CA ASN A 123 14.13 3.80 14.52
C ASN A 123 13.26 4.89 15.14
N ILE A 124 12.46 4.54 16.16
CA ILE A 124 11.58 5.49 16.86
C ILE A 124 11.79 5.52 18.37
N TYR A 125 11.57 6.71 18.94
CA TYR A 125 11.44 6.99 20.36
C TYR A 125 10.24 7.91 20.59
N ALA A 126 9.06 7.31 20.72
CA ALA A 126 7.80 8.03 20.84
C ALA A 126 7.73 8.83 22.16
N PRO A 127 7.01 9.96 22.19
CA PRO A 127 6.85 10.72 23.43
C PRO A 127 6.17 9.93 24.54
N ALA A 128 6.69 9.99 25.78
CA ALA A 128 5.97 9.49 26.96
C ALA A 128 4.61 10.20 27.19
N SER A 129 4.50 11.45 26.75
CA SER A 129 3.27 12.24 26.81
C SER A 129 2.17 11.63 25.92
N ARG A 130 1.09 11.20 26.57
CA ARG A 130 -0.08 10.64 25.86
C ARG A 130 -0.72 11.62 24.88
N LYS A 131 -0.59 12.93 25.12
CA LYS A 131 -1.15 13.99 24.27
C LYS A 131 -0.35 14.19 22.99
N ASP A 132 0.96 13.99 23.03
CA ASP A 132 1.86 14.26 21.90
C ASP A 132 2.01 13.06 20.96
N ARG A 133 1.83 11.83 21.47
CA ARG A 133 1.92 10.60 20.68
C ARG A 133 1.07 10.57 19.41
N PRO A 134 -0.22 10.98 19.39
CA PRO A 134 -1.02 10.95 18.16
C PRO A 134 -0.42 11.77 17.03
N LYS A 135 0.08 12.98 17.33
CA LYS A 135 0.73 13.85 16.34
C LYS A 135 2.06 13.24 15.87
N PHE A 136 2.83 12.67 16.79
CA PHE A 136 4.07 11.98 16.48
C PHE A 136 3.85 10.79 15.53
N PHE A 137 2.94 9.87 15.86
CA PHE A 137 2.64 8.72 15.03
C PHE A 137 2.09 9.13 13.67
N LYS A 138 1.17 10.10 13.62
CA LYS A 138 0.70 10.64 12.34
C LYS A 138 1.87 11.12 11.48
N ASN A 139 2.76 11.94 12.03
CA ASN A 139 3.86 12.52 11.26
C ASN A 139 4.79 11.46 10.66
N ILE A 140 5.09 10.38 11.40
CA ILE A 140 6.00 9.34 10.91
C ILE A 140 5.29 8.38 9.95
N PHE A 141 4.08 7.91 10.25
CA PHE A 141 3.38 6.96 9.38
C PHE A 141 2.95 7.58 8.04
N GLU A 142 2.63 8.88 8.01
CA GLU A 142 2.38 9.58 6.73
C GLU A 142 3.61 9.55 5.81
N LYS A 143 4.84 9.53 6.35
CA LYS A 143 6.09 9.42 5.58
C LYS A 143 6.40 8.01 5.10
N LEU A 144 5.69 7.01 5.63
CA LEU A 144 5.88 5.59 5.31
C LEU A 144 4.79 5.07 4.36
N LYS A 145 3.77 5.87 4.05
CA LYS A 145 2.74 5.49 3.08
C LYS A 145 3.38 5.23 1.72
N GLY A 146 3.11 4.06 1.16
CA GLY A 146 3.64 3.62 -0.13
C GLY A 146 5.05 3.03 -0.07
N SER A 147 5.75 3.09 1.07
CA SER A 147 7.01 2.36 1.25
C SER A 147 6.74 0.85 1.40
N THR A 148 7.66 0.04 0.89
CA THR A 148 7.65 -1.42 1.06
C THR A 148 8.83 -1.86 1.93
N ASN A 149 8.82 -3.12 2.38
CA ASN A 149 9.89 -3.73 3.17
C ASN A 149 10.34 -2.83 4.34
N ILE A 150 9.37 -2.40 5.13
CA ILE A 150 9.60 -1.55 6.29
C ILE A 150 9.97 -2.44 7.47
N ILE A 151 11.07 -2.11 8.15
CA ILE A 151 11.42 -2.64 9.47
C ILE A 151 11.49 -1.46 10.43
N MET A 152 10.45 -1.29 11.23
CA MET A 152 10.35 -0.25 12.24
C MET A 152 10.58 -0.85 13.63
N GLY A 153 11.67 -0.45 14.29
CA GLY A 153 11.94 -0.82 15.68
C GLY A 153 12.02 0.40 16.59
N GLY A 154 11.72 0.21 17.88
CA GLY A 154 11.98 1.24 18.89
C GLY A 154 11.03 1.22 20.06
N ASP A 155 11.14 2.27 20.88
CA ASP A 155 10.29 2.51 22.04
C ASP A 155 9.07 3.34 21.61
N PHE A 156 7.91 2.71 21.63
CA PHE A 156 6.63 3.31 21.27
C PHE A 156 5.98 4.04 22.44
N ASN A 157 6.52 3.93 23.66
CA ASN A 157 5.97 4.45 24.90
C ASN A 157 4.46 4.15 25.03
N LEU A 158 4.03 3.02 24.48
CA LEU A 158 2.63 2.64 24.29
C LEU A 158 2.49 1.13 24.43
N VAL A 159 1.60 0.71 25.33
CA VAL A 159 1.16 -0.68 25.46
C VAL A 159 0.10 -0.95 24.39
N MET A 160 0.33 -1.88 23.45
CA MET A 160 -0.60 -2.19 22.36
C MET A 160 -1.82 -2.96 22.85
N ASP A 161 -1.60 -4.09 23.51
CA ASP A 161 -2.63 -4.88 24.19
C ASP A 161 -2.46 -4.80 25.71
N ARG A 162 -3.48 -4.28 26.39
CA ARG A 162 -3.38 -4.07 27.83
C ARG A 162 -3.25 -5.36 28.65
N PHE A 163 -3.91 -6.43 28.21
CA PHE A 163 -4.00 -7.67 28.97
C PHE A 163 -2.79 -8.57 28.75
N MET A 164 -2.15 -8.40 27.59
CA MET A 164 -1.01 -9.21 27.17
C MET A 164 0.33 -8.47 27.32
N ASP A 165 0.34 -7.16 27.16
CA ASP A 165 1.57 -6.34 27.13
C ASP A 165 1.79 -5.52 28.41
N SER A 166 0.98 -5.71 29.46
CA SER A 166 1.20 -5.04 30.75
C SER A 166 0.67 -5.86 31.92
N ALA A 167 1.45 -5.94 33.01
CA ALA A 167 0.98 -6.47 34.28
C ALA A 167 0.08 -5.47 35.04
N ASN A 168 0.10 -4.19 34.67
CA ASN A 168 -0.69 -3.14 35.31
C ASN A 168 -2.09 -3.01 34.67
N THR A 169 -3.06 -3.76 35.19
CA THR A 169 -4.41 -3.92 34.60
C THR A 169 -5.42 -2.82 34.96
N ASP A 170 -5.01 -1.67 35.49
CA ASP A 170 -5.91 -0.67 36.12
C ASP A 170 -7.04 -0.16 35.20
N LYS A 171 -8.25 -0.72 35.31
CA LYS A 171 -9.41 -0.75 34.38
C LYS A 171 -9.87 0.57 33.72
N GLN A 172 -9.32 1.72 34.06
CA GLN A 172 -9.74 3.01 33.53
C GLN A 172 -8.96 3.43 32.26
N ARG A 173 -9.62 3.31 31.11
CA ARG A 173 -9.44 4.07 29.84
C ARG A 173 -8.55 3.45 28.76
N LYS A 174 -9.19 3.06 27.64
CA LYS A 174 -8.53 2.82 26.34
C LYS A 174 -7.90 4.13 25.82
N PRO A 175 -6.58 4.20 25.59
CA PRO A 175 -5.97 5.39 24.99
C PRO A 175 -6.38 5.51 23.52
N ARG A 176 -6.78 6.70 23.05
CA ARG A 176 -7.05 6.98 21.63
C ARG A 176 -5.88 6.60 20.70
N SER A 177 -4.65 6.63 21.21
CA SER A 177 -3.43 6.26 20.47
C SER A 177 -3.37 4.78 20.06
N ASN A 178 -4.02 3.87 20.80
CA ASN A 178 -4.01 2.44 20.47
C ASN A 178 -4.84 2.11 19.23
N ALA A 179 -5.97 2.80 19.03
CA ALA A 179 -6.74 2.66 17.80
C ALA A 179 -5.97 3.26 16.62
N LEU A 180 -5.43 4.47 16.81
CA LEU A 180 -4.68 5.18 15.77
C LEU A 180 -3.48 4.39 15.24
N ILE A 181 -2.69 3.78 16.13
CA ILE A 181 -1.53 2.98 15.68
C ILE A 181 -1.97 1.74 14.91
N LYS A 182 -3.06 1.08 15.32
CA LYS A 182 -3.59 -0.09 14.60
C LYS A 182 -4.09 0.31 13.21
N ASP A 183 -4.76 1.46 13.09
CA ASP A 183 -5.19 1.98 11.79
C ASP A 183 -3.98 2.29 10.87
N TYR A 184 -2.90 2.86 11.43
CA TYR A 184 -1.68 3.10 10.67
C TYR A 184 -0.93 1.81 10.31
N MET A 185 -0.88 0.83 11.20
CA MET A 185 -0.33 -0.49 10.91
C MET A 185 -1.08 -1.11 9.73
N GLU A 186 -2.40 -1.05 9.71
CA GLU A 186 -3.16 -1.59 8.57
C GLU A 186 -2.92 -0.78 7.29
N THR A 187 -2.91 0.55 7.38
CA THR A 187 -2.68 1.44 6.22
C THR A 187 -1.29 1.25 5.60
N CYS A 188 -0.27 1.00 6.41
CA CYS A 188 1.10 0.77 5.97
C CYS A 188 1.45 -0.72 5.78
N ASP A 189 0.45 -1.61 5.84
CA ASP A 189 0.59 -3.06 5.76
C ASP A 189 1.66 -3.62 6.71
N LEU A 190 1.63 -3.20 7.97
CA LEU A 190 2.57 -3.59 9.02
C LEU A 190 1.93 -4.55 10.04
N CYS A 191 2.77 -5.33 10.72
CA CYS A 191 2.37 -6.19 11.83
C CYS A 191 3.38 -6.16 12.98
N ASP A 192 2.89 -6.38 14.21
CA ASP A 192 3.72 -6.63 15.39
C ASP A 192 4.22 -8.09 15.35
N ILE A 193 5.44 -8.27 14.88
CA ILE A 193 5.98 -9.60 14.61
C ILE A 193 6.23 -10.42 15.88
N TRP A 194 6.60 -9.77 16.98
CA TRP A 194 6.81 -10.46 18.25
C TRP A 194 5.51 -11.09 18.75
N ARG A 195 4.40 -10.34 18.73
CA ARG A 195 3.09 -10.87 19.16
C ARG A 195 2.56 -11.96 18.23
N GLN A 196 2.82 -11.88 16.92
CA GLN A 196 2.42 -12.95 16.00
C GLN A 196 3.13 -14.28 16.31
N ARG A 197 4.41 -14.23 16.69
CA ARG A 197 5.18 -15.43 17.04
C ARG A 197 4.93 -15.90 18.47
N ASN A 198 4.52 -14.99 19.36
CA ASN A 198 4.29 -15.25 20.77
C ASN A 198 2.87 -14.82 21.18
N PRO A 199 1.82 -15.47 20.64
CA PRO A 199 0.44 -15.00 20.80
C PRO A 199 0.00 -14.95 22.27
N ASP A 200 0.39 -15.94 23.07
CA ASP A 200 -0.05 -16.09 24.46
C ASP A 200 0.98 -15.65 25.51
N SER A 201 2.22 -15.36 25.10
CA SER A 201 3.31 -14.99 26.02
C SER A 201 3.09 -13.61 26.63
N LYS A 202 3.45 -13.48 27.92
CA LYS A 202 3.42 -12.24 28.69
C LYS A 202 4.83 -11.84 29.13
N GLU A 203 5.64 -11.50 28.14
CA GLU A 203 6.97 -10.96 28.35
C GLU A 203 6.96 -9.43 28.18
N TYR A 204 7.92 -8.78 28.80
CA TYR A 204 7.96 -7.32 28.94
C TYR A 204 9.32 -6.79 28.52
N THR A 205 9.35 -5.59 27.94
CA THR A 205 10.58 -4.96 27.45
C THR A 205 11.06 -3.84 28.37
N CYS A 206 10.33 -3.51 29.43
CA CYS A 206 10.78 -2.53 30.40
C CYS A 206 10.49 -2.95 31.84
N ARG A 207 11.28 -2.42 32.78
CA ARG A 207 11.18 -2.72 34.23
C ARG A 207 9.84 -2.37 34.85
N SER A 208 9.04 -1.51 34.20
CA SER A 208 7.66 -1.22 34.63
C SER A 208 6.65 -2.33 34.31
N VAL A 209 7.15 -3.52 33.95
CA VAL A 209 6.35 -4.73 33.70
C VAL A 209 5.37 -4.51 32.54
N SER A 210 5.88 -3.85 31.48
CA SER A 210 5.14 -3.55 30.26
C SER A 210 6.01 -3.81 29.02
N ARG A 211 5.39 -4.24 27.92
CA ARG A 211 6.00 -4.32 26.60
C ARG A 211 5.65 -3.04 25.85
N ILE A 212 6.68 -2.23 25.60
CA ILE A 212 6.55 -0.93 24.91
C ILE A 212 7.59 -0.73 23.80
N ASP A 213 8.50 -1.70 23.65
CA ASP A 213 9.51 -1.75 22.61
C ASP A 213 9.08 -2.83 21.61
N TYR A 214 9.00 -2.47 20.32
CA TYR A 214 8.42 -3.34 19.30
C TYR A 214 9.26 -3.36 18.04
N PHE A 215 9.13 -4.45 17.28
CA PHE A 215 9.32 -4.44 15.84
C PHE A 215 7.96 -4.47 15.14
N LEU A 216 7.68 -3.43 14.34
CA LEU A 216 6.61 -3.41 13.36
C LEU A 216 7.22 -3.58 11.98
N ILE A 217 6.87 -4.65 11.29
CA ILE A 217 7.43 -4.97 9.97
C ILE A 217 6.34 -5.03 8.91
N SER A 218 6.68 -4.75 7.66
CA SER A 218 5.79 -5.03 6.53
C SER A 218 5.33 -6.48 6.56
N LYS A 219 4.03 -6.72 6.36
CA LYS A 219 3.45 -8.08 6.36
C LYS A 219 4.10 -8.98 5.31
N SER A 220 4.62 -8.42 4.22
CA SER A 220 5.42 -9.14 3.22
C SER A 220 6.70 -9.76 3.77
N LEU A 221 7.28 -9.19 4.84
CA LEU A 221 8.51 -9.70 5.46
C LEU A 221 8.22 -10.84 6.45
N ARG A 222 6.96 -11.11 6.80
CA ARG A 222 6.58 -12.05 7.86
C ARG A 222 7.12 -13.47 7.63
N GLU A 223 7.00 -13.98 6.41
CA GLU A 223 7.47 -15.34 6.07
C GLU A 223 9.00 -15.46 6.18
N HIS A 224 9.72 -14.36 6.02
CA HIS A 224 11.17 -14.32 6.13
C HIS A 224 11.67 -14.24 7.57
N VAL A 225 10.77 -14.11 8.56
CA VAL A 225 11.17 -14.00 9.97
C VAL A 225 11.47 -15.37 10.54
N THR A 226 12.72 -15.59 10.92
CA THR A 226 13.18 -16.81 11.58
C THR A 226 13.07 -16.72 13.11
N GLY A 227 13.08 -15.50 13.67
CA GLY A 227 12.94 -15.30 15.12
C GLY A 227 12.63 -13.86 15.52
N CYS A 228 11.98 -13.69 16.67
CA CYS A 228 11.87 -12.40 17.33
C CYS A 228 11.83 -12.59 18.85
N GLU A 229 12.86 -12.13 19.56
CA GLU A 229 13.14 -12.46 20.96
C GLU A 229 13.45 -11.22 21.80
N ILE A 230 13.12 -11.27 23.09
CA ILE A 230 13.47 -10.23 24.07
C ILE A 230 14.70 -10.72 24.84
N LEU A 231 15.74 -9.88 24.93
CA LEU A 231 16.98 -10.22 25.64
C LEU A 231 16.99 -9.59 27.04
N GLU A 232 17.21 -10.38 28.09
CA GLU A 232 17.26 -9.90 29.48
C GLU A 232 18.58 -9.19 29.86
N ILE A 233 18.93 -8.11 29.13
CA ILE A 233 20.16 -7.34 29.38
C ILE A 233 19.90 -6.20 30.38
N LYS A 234 20.51 -6.28 31.58
CA LYS A 234 20.24 -5.39 32.72
C LYS A 234 21.09 -4.10 32.79
N ILE A 235 21.53 -3.56 31.65
CA ILE A 235 22.27 -2.27 31.56
C ILE A 235 21.30 -1.07 31.52
N SER A 236 20.14 -1.26 30.89
CA SER A 236 19.06 -0.27 30.82
C SER A 236 17.85 -0.68 31.65
N ASP A 237 16.91 0.24 31.83
CA ASP A 237 15.55 -0.05 32.30
C ASP A 237 14.65 -0.64 31.20
N HIS A 238 15.18 -0.72 29.97
CA HIS A 238 14.61 -1.45 28.85
C HIS A 238 15.48 -2.64 28.44
N TYR A 239 14.83 -3.71 28.01
CA TYR A 239 15.39 -4.93 27.46
C TYR A 239 15.41 -4.85 25.94
N PRO A 240 16.52 -5.20 25.26
CA PRO A 240 16.57 -5.25 23.81
C PRO A 240 15.57 -6.24 23.23
N VAL A 241 15.08 -5.93 22.03
CA VAL A 241 14.35 -6.89 21.20
C VAL A 241 15.19 -7.17 19.97
N VAL A 242 15.32 -8.43 19.59
CA VAL A 242 16.03 -8.89 18.40
C VAL A 242 15.03 -9.45 17.40
N LEU A 243 15.17 -9.06 16.14
CA LEU A 243 14.49 -9.61 14.98
C LEU A 243 15.51 -10.33 14.12
N LYS A 244 15.23 -11.59 13.77
CA LYS A 244 16.03 -12.40 12.86
C LYS A 244 15.22 -12.66 11.60
N LEU A 245 15.80 -12.32 10.47
CA LEU A 245 15.28 -12.62 9.14
C LEU A 245 16.20 -13.66 8.51
N CYS A 246 15.64 -14.60 7.72
CA CYS A 246 16.46 -15.34 6.78
C CYS A 246 17.22 -14.32 5.91
N GLY A 247 18.47 -14.63 5.58
CA GLY A 247 19.36 -13.73 4.88
C GLY A 247 18.80 -13.21 3.56
N PRO A 248 19.53 -12.31 2.88
CA PRO A 248 19.16 -11.87 1.55
C PRO A 248 19.41 -13.01 0.58
N ASP A 249 18.52 -14.00 0.56
CA ASP A 249 18.22 -14.64 -0.69
C ASP A 249 17.49 -13.60 -1.52
N VAL A 250 18.33 -12.87 -2.27
CA VAL A 250 18.06 -11.94 -3.38
C VAL A 250 16.90 -12.45 -4.26
N PHE A 251 16.65 -13.77 -4.20
CA PHE A 251 15.57 -14.51 -4.80
C PHE A 251 14.16 -14.09 -4.37
N LEU A 252 13.86 -13.73 -3.11
CA LEU A 252 12.46 -13.77 -2.67
C LEU A 252 11.77 -12.41 -2.59
N ILE A 253 12.52 -11.36 -2.28
CA ILE A 253 11.95 -10.01 -2.13
C ILE A 253 11.56 -9.42 -3.50
N LYS A 254 12.17 -9.92 -4.59
CA LYS A 254 11.85 -9.53 -5.98
C LYS A 254 10.72 -10.34 -6.61
N LEU A 255 10.29 -11.45 -6.01
CA LEU A 255 9.24 -12.27 -6.61
C LEU A 255 7.87 -11.64 -6.37
N PRO A 256 6.98 -11.63 -7.38
CA PRO A 256 5.58 -11.29 -7.17
C PRO A 256 4.96 -12.26 -6.16
N ARG A 257 3.82 -11.93 -5.55
CA ARG A 257 3.18 -12.87 -4.61
C ARG A 257 2.61 -14.04 -5.40
N LEU A 258 2.74 -15.28 -4.92
CA LEU A 258 2.17 -16.46 -5.61
C LEU A 258 0.67 -16.31 -5.92
N ARG A 259 -0.10 -15.67 -5.03
CA ARG A 259 -1.53 -15.37 -5.27
C ARG A 259 -1.81 -14.45 -6.47
N ASP A 260 -0.80 -13.71 -6.93
CA ASP A 260 -0.90 -12.83 -8.10
C ASP A 260 -0.72 -13.62 -9.41
N GLY A 261 -0.32 -14.89 -9.32
CA GLY A 261 -0.19 -15.85 -10.43
C GLY A 261 1.15 -16.58 -10.42
N GLY A 262 1.11 -17.90 -10.53
CA GLY A 262 2.25 -18.79 -10.59
C GLY A 262 3.17 -18.44 -11.76
N GLY A 263 2.65 -18.27 -12.97
CA GLY A 263 3.48 -17.94 -14.14
C GLY A 263 4.37 -16.70 -13.97
N ALA A 264 3.84 -15.61 -13.40
CA ALA A 264 4.61 -14.40 -13.14
C ALA A 264 5.71 -14.63 -12.08
N TRP A 265 5.40 -15.45 -11.07
CA TRP A 265 6.37 -15.89 -10.06
C TRP A 265 7.49 -16.71 -10.70
N ILE A 266 7.13 -17.70 -11.52
CA ILE A 266 8.05 -18.57 -12.25
C ILE A 266 9.00 -17.75 -13.12
N SER A 267 8.47 -16.84 -13.94
CA SER A 267 9.31 -15.99 -14.81
C SER A 267 10.26 -15.10 -14.01
N ALA A 268 9.77 -14.50 -12.91
CA ALA A 268 10.61 -13.70 -12.04
C ALA A 268 11.69 -14.55 -11.37
N PHE A 269 11.37 -15.77 -10.95
CA PHE A 269 12.31 -16.71 -10.34
C PHE A 269 13.37 -17.18 -11.33
N VAL A 270 12.98 -17.65 -12.52
CA VAL A 270 13.91 -18.08 -13.58
C VAL A 270 14.91 -16.96 -13.91
N ASN A 271 14.44 -15.73 -14.12
CA ASN A 271 15.31 -14.59 -14.40
C ASN A 271 16.32 -14.32 -13.28
N LEU A 272 15.92 -14.57 -12.04
CA LEU A 272 16.72 -14.32 -10.86
C LEU A 272 17.80 -15.38 -10.67
N ILE A 273 17.45 -16.65 -10.93
CA ILE A 273 18.35 -17.80 -10.81
C ILE A 273 19.18 -18.04 -12.07
N THR A 274 18.95 -17.29 -13.15
CA THR A 274 19.72 -17.43 -14.40
C THR A 274 21.22 -17.27 -14.12
N GLY A 275 22.01 -18.25 -14.55
CA GLY A 275 23.46 -18.27 -14.35
C GLY A 275 23.92 -18.84 -13.00
N HIS A 276 23.01 -19.29 -12.14
CA HIS A 276 23.32 -19.89 -10.84
C HIS A 276 23.02 -21.39 -10.86
N THR A 277 23.85 -22.19 -10.18
CA THR A 277 23.58 -23.61 -9.94
C THR A 277 22.96 -23.76 -8.55
N LEU A 278 21.66 -24.05 -8.50
CA LEU A 278 20.93 -24.18 -7.25
C LEU A 278 20.83 -25.63 -6.79
N THR A 279 20.85 -25.83 -5.48
CA THR A 279 20.60 -27.11 -4.82
C THR A 279 19.28 -27.06 -4.04
N LEU A 280 18.74 -28.22 -3.66
CA LEU A 280 17.56 -28.28 -2.79
C LEU A 280 17.79 -27.55 -1.46
N GLY A 281 19.00 -27.59 -0.90
CA GLY A 281 19.35 -26.83 0.30
C GLY A 281 19.22 -25.31 0.12
N HIS A 282 19.59 -24.78 -1.04
CA HIS A 282 19.38 -23.37 -1.37
C HIS A 282 17.89 -23.01 -1.41
N ILE A 283 17.06 -23.88 -1.99
CA ILE A 283 15.61 -23.66 -2.11
C ILE A 283 14.89 -23.81 -0.78
N ARG A 284 15.19 -24.88 -0.03
CA ARG A 284 14.70 -25.14 1.33
C ARG A 284 14.97 -23.97 2.25
N THR A 285 16.15 -23.38 2.11
CA THR A 285 16.57 -22.28 2.98
C THR A 285 15.96 -20.95 2.58
N GLY A 286 15.83 -20.69 1.28
CA GLY A 286 15.14 -19.51 0.77
C GLY A 286 13.64 -19.54 1.07
N LEU A 287 12.94 -20.60 0.67
CA LEU A 287 11.47 -20.66 0.70
C LEU A 287 10.86 -21.06 2.05
N LYS A 288 11.65 -21.06 3.15
CA LYS A 288 11.24 -21.57 4.48
C LYS A 288 9.83 -21.11 4.88
N GLY A 289 9.03 -22.06 5.37
CA GLY A 289 7.65 -21.87 5.80
C GLY A 289 6.68 -22.86 5.13
N HIS A 290 5.38 -22.67 5.34
CA HIS A 290 4.32 -23.56 4.84
C HIS A 290 4.27 -23.73 3.30
N ILE A 291 4.92 -22.83 2.55
CA ILE A 291 5.00 -22.94 1.10
C ILE A 291 6.03 -24.01 0.71
N MET A 292 7.22 -24.00 1.32
CA MET A 292 8.24 -25.03 1.04
C MET A 292 7.81 -26.42 1.51
N GLU A 293 7.24 -26.55 2.71
CA GLU A 293 6.78 -27.86 3.23
C GLU A 293 5.80 -28.56 2.26
N LYS A 294 4.84 -27.80 1.72
CA LYS A 294 3.87 -28.30 0.74
C LYS A 294 4.48 -28.57 -0.63
N LEU A 295 5.49 -27.79 -1.02
CA LEU A 295 6.20 -28.00 -2.27
C LEU A 295 7.06 -29.26 -2.18
N GLU A 296 7.72 -29.50 -1.05
CA GLU A 296 8.54 -30.70 -0.86
C GLU A 296 7.73 -31.98 -0.80
N GLU A 297 6.56 -31.95 -0.15
CA GLU A 297 5.63 -33.08 -0.11
C GLU A 297 5.14 -33.45 -1.52
N GLU A 298 4.83 -32.47 -2.36
CA GLU A 298 4.35 -32.71 -3.73
C GLU A 298 5.45 -33.03 -4.74
N LEU A 299 6.67 -32.54 -4.51
CA LEU A 299 7.84 -32.91 -5.31
C LEU A 299 8.49 -34.22 -4.83
N GLU A 300 7.99 -34.80 -3.74
CA GLU A 300 8.57 -35.98 -3.08
C GLU A 300 10.06 -35.80 -2.71
N THR A 301 10.46 -34.56 -2.40
CA THR A 301 11.86 -34.19 -2.14
C THR A 301 12.21 -34.12 -0.66
N THR A 302 11.31 -34.41 0.27
CA THR A 302 11.55 -34.23 1.71
C THR A 302 12.78 -34.99 2.24
N GLU A 303 13.06 -36.18 1.69
CA GLU A 303 14.19 -37.04 2.10
C GLU A 303 15.46 -36.82 1.26
N GLU A 304 15.40 -35.96 0.24
CA GLU A 304 16.53 -35.72 -0.66
C GLU A 304 17.64 -34.91 0.03
N PRO A 305 18.93 -35.15 -0.26
CA PRO A 305 20.01 -34.37 0.32
C PRO A 305 20.01 -32.88 -0.09
N ASP A 306 20.49 -31.99 0.80
CA ASP A 306 20.58 -30.54 0.53
C ASP A 306 21.48 -30.18 -0.66
N HIS A 307 22.45 -31.04 -1.01
CA HIS A 307 23.34 -30.83 -2.15
C HIS A 307 22.75 -31.30 -3.48
N THR A 308 21.55 -31.91 -3.48
CA THR A 308 20.89 -32.37 -4.70
C THR A 308 20.60 -31.18 -5.62
N PRO A 309 21.01 -31.23 -6.90
CA PRO A 309 20.74 -30.15 -7.85
C PRO A 309 19.24 -29.90 -8.02
N PHE A 310 18.81 -28.65 -7.85
CA PHE A 310 17.38 -28.30 -7.90
C PHE A 310 16.80 -28.34 -9.32
N HIS A 311 17.64 -28.18 -10.34
CA HIS A 311 17.19 -28.12 -11.74
C HIS A 311 16.38 -29.36 -12.17
N THR A 312 16.62 -30.51 -11.54
CA THR A 312 15.92 -31.77 -11.78
C THR A 312 14.43 -31.72 -11.44
N TYR A 313 14.01 -30.81 -10.55
CA TYR A 313 12.63 -30.69 -10.07
C TYR A 313 11.87 -29.49 -10.65
N LEU A 314 12.49 -28.73 -11.57
CA LEU A 314 11.94 -27.47 -12.04
C LEU A 314 10.63 -27.66 -12.82
N GLU A 315 10.57 -28.64 -13.72
CA GLU A 315 9.37 -28.86 -14.54
C GLU A 315 8.15 -29.22 -13.68
N ASP A 316 8.31 -30.18 -12.76
CA ASP A 316 7.25 -30.59 -11.84
C ASP A 316 6.81 -29.44 -10.93
N LEU A 317 7.76 -28.65 -10.42
CA LEU A 317 7.47 -27.47 -9.61
C LEU A 317 6.67 -26.43 -10.39
N TRP A 318 7.05 -26.19 -11.65
CA TRP A 318 6.36 -25.25 -12.50
C TRP A 318 4.91 -25.65 -12.75
N ASP A 319 4.65 -26.94 -12.90
CA ASP A 319 3.29 -27.44 -13.09
C ASP A 319 2.46 -27.33 -11.81
N ILE A 320 3.03 -27.70 -10.66
CA ILE A 320 2.39 -27.50 -9.34
C ILE A 320 2.02 -26.04 -9.11
N LEU A 321 2.95 -25.11 -9.35
CA LEU A 321 2.74 -23.69 -9.13
C LEU A 321 1.70 -23.09 -10.08
N ARG A 322 1.69 -23.51 -11.36
CA ARG A 322 0.68 -23.07 -12.34
C ARG A 322 -0.72 -23.58 -12.00
N ASP A 323 -0.83 -24.80 -11.48
CA ASP A 323 -2.11 -25.40 -11.10
C ASP A 323 -2.70 -24.72 -9.85
N LYS A 324 -1.91 -24.65 -8.77
CA LYS A 324 -2.34 -24.06 -7.49
C LYS A 324 -2.56 -22.56 -7.54
N TYR A 325 -1.74 -21.86 -8.32
CA TYR A 325 -1.75 -20.40 -8.41
C TYR A 325 -2.00 -19.96 -9.85
N PRO A 326 -3.22 -20.10 -10.35
CA PRO A 326 -3.49 -19.80 -11.74
C PRO A 326 -3.37 -18.30 -12.05
N THR A 327 -2.70 -17.97 -13.15
CA THR A 327 -2.57 -16.58 -13.64
C THR A 327 -3.96 -15.97 -13.88
N THR A 328 -4.23 -14.84 -13.23
CA THR A 328 -5.51 -14.12 -13.35
C THR A 328 -5.29 -12.76 -14.00
N ILE A 329 -5.76 -12.61 -15.24
CA ILE A 329 -5.65 -11.33 -15.97
C ILE A 329 -6.83 -10.43 -15.61
N THR A 330 -6.58 -9.38 -14.82
CA THR A 330 -7.63 -8.48 -14.32
C THR A 330 -7.70 -7.13 -15.04
N GLN A 331 -6.69 -6.76 -15.84
CA GLN A 331 -6.54 -5.41 -16.42
C GLN A 331 -6.78 -5.32 -17.93
N VAL A 332 -7.60 -6.20 -18.50
CA VAL A 332 -7.82 -6.30 -19.96
C VAL A 332 -8.98 -5.45 -20.47
N LYS A 333 -9.15 -4.23 -19.97
CA LYS A 333 -10.19 -3.34 -20.51
C LYS A 333 -9.92 -3.00 -21.97
N TRP A 334 -10.96 -3.06 -22.79
CA TRP A 334 -10.95 -2.57 -24.16
C TRP A 334 -10.69 -1.05 -24.20
N ARG A 335 -9.90 -0.58 -25.18
CA ARG A 335 -9.57 0.85 -25.35
C ARG A 335 -10.45 1.48 -26.41
N LYS A 336 -10.90 2.72 -26.19
CA LYS A 336 -11.82 3.39 -27.13
C LYS A 336 -11.23 3.49 -28.54
N GLY A 337 -11.93 2.92 -29.53
CA GLY A 337 -11.51 2.90 -30.94
C GLY A 337 -10.53 1.79 -31.32
N GLU A 338 -10.13 0.93 -30.38
CA GLU A 338 -9.29 -0.24 -30.64
C GLU A 338 -10.09 -1.30 -31.41
N SER A 339 -9.50 -1.90 -32.45
CA SER A 339 -10.15 -2.97 -33.21
C SER A 339 -10.30 -4.24 -32.36
N GLY A 340 -11.25 -5.08 -32.72
CA GLY A 340 -11.44 -6.37 -32.05
C GLY A 340 -10.22 -7.28 -32.13
N ALA A 341 -9.51 -7.26 -33.26
CA ALA A 341 -8.29 -8.03 -33.46
C ALA A 341 -7.14 -7.51 -32.57
N ASP A 342 -6.92 -6.19 -32.54
CA ASP A 342 -5.89 -5.58 -31.69
C ASP A 342 -6.16 -5.83 -30.21
N TYR A 343 -7.43 -5.76 -29.81
CA TYR A 343 -7.85 -6.06 -28.45
C TYR A 343 -7.51 -7.50 -28.05
N LEU A 344 -7.91 -8.48 -28.88
CA LEU A 344 -7.66 -9.90 -28.62
C LEU A 344 -6.16 -10.22 -28.62
N GLN A 345 -5.40 -9.67 -29.58
CA GLN A 345 -3.95 -9.84 -29.66
C GLN A 345 -3.28 -9.27 -28.40
N ARG A 346 -3.63 -8.05 -27.99
CA ARG A 346 -3.08 -7.45 -26.77
C ARG A 346 -3.40 -8.28 -25.52
N VAL A 347 -4.58 -8.90 -25.45
CA VAL A 347 -4.95 -9.77 -24.32
C VAL A 347 -4.12 -11.05 -24.35
N LYS A 348 -3.84 -11.63 -25.53
CA LYS A 348 -2.93 -12.77 -25.70
C LYS A 348 -1.50 -12.42 -25.33
N ASP A 349 -1.00 -11.26 -25.77
CA ASP A 349 0.34 -10.79 -25.43
C ASP A 349 0.49 -10.59 -23.91
N LEU A 350 -0.52 -9.99 -23.27
CA LEU A 350 -0.59 -9.87 -21.81
C LEU A 350 -0.65 -11.25 -21.13
N TRP A 351 -1.34 -12.22 -21.74
CA TRP A 351 -1.39 -13.58 -21.23
C TRP A 351 -0.01 -14.23 -21.23
N VAL A 352 0.69 -14.20 -22.37
CA VAL A 352 2.04 -14.75 -22.48
C VAL A 352 2.99 -14.01 -21.53
N GLN A 353 2.89 -12.67 -21.46
CA GLN A 353 3.70 -11.86 -20.54
C GLN A 353 3.49 -12.23 -19.07
N GLN A 354 2.26 -12.57 -18.65
CA GLN A 354 1.94 -12.84 -17.24
C GLN A 354 1.99 -14.32 -16.86
N SER A 355 1.81 -15.23 -17.81
CA SER A 355 1.80 -16.68 -17.55
C SER A 355 3.10 -17.38 -17.98
N GLY A 356 3.86 -16.78 -18.89
CA GLY A 356 5.05 -17.37 -19.49
C GLY A 356 4.76 -18.49 -20.49
N THR A 357 3.49 -18.75 -20.82
CA THR A 357 3.06 -19.87 -21.67
C THR A 357 1.93 -19.47 -22.62
N ASP A 358 1.80 -20.17 -23.75
CA ASP A 358 0.65 -20.04 -24.65
C ASP A 358 -0.64 -20.61 -24.03
N LEU A 359 -1.78 -20.29 -24.67
CA LEU A 359 -3.08 -20.79 -24.27
C LEU A 359 -3.19 -22.30 -24.53
N ASN A 360 -3.59 -23.05 -23.50
CA ASN A 360 -3.92 -24.47 -23.53
C ASN A 360 -5.41 -24.70 -23.19
N ASP A 361 -5.88 -25.94 -23.27
CA ASP A 361 -7.31 -26.25 -23.10
C ASP A 361 -7.90 -25.83 -21.75
N GLN A 362 -7.10 -25.91 -20.68
CA GLN A 362 -7.54 -25.49 -19.34
C GLN A 362 -7.58 -23.98 -19.18
N THR A 363 -6.68 -23.26 -19.85
CA THR A 363 -6.52 -21.80 -19.72
C THR A 363 -7.44 -21.01 -20.64
N LYS A 364 -7.93 -21.61 -21.74
CA LYS A 364 -8.93 -21.04 -22.66
C LYS A 364 -10.16 -20.50 -21.93
N VAL A 365 -10.66 -21.20 -20.92
CA VAL A 365 -11.85 -20.77 -20.16
C VAL A 365 -11.59 -19.46 -19.40
N ARG A 366 -10.41 -19.31 -18.81
CA ARG A 366 -10.01 -18.10 -18.07
C ARG A 366 -9.76 -16.94 -19.02
N TYR A 367 -9.10 -17.21 -20.14
CA TYR A 367 -8.91 -16.25 -21.23
C TYR A 367 -10.25 -15.67 -21.71
N ARG A 368 -11.22 -16.54 -22.04
CA ARG A 368 -12.57 -16.12 -22.47
C ARG A 368 -13.24 -15.19 -21.46
N ARG A 369 -13.20 -15.56 -20.18
CA ARG A 369 -13.77 -14.74 -19.09
C ARG A 369 -13.09 -13.37 -18.98
N ALA A 370 -11.78 -13.32 -19.11
CA ALA A 370 -11.02 -12.07 -18.99
C ALA A 370 -11.33 -11.11 -20.15
N VAL A 371 -11.36 -11.63 -21.38
CA VAL A 371 -11.75 -10.90 -22.59
C VAL A 371 -13.20 -10.39 -22.48
N GLU A 372 -14.16 -11.27 -22.16
CA GLU A 372 -15.56 -10.87 -21.99
C GLU A 372 -15.73 -9.80 -20.92
N ALA A 373 -15.05 -9.92 -19.77
CA ALA A 373 -15.13 -8.93 -18.70
C ALA A 373 -14.57 -7.56 -19.12
N GLY A 374 -13.58 -7.55 -20.01
CA GLY A 374 -12.93 -6.33 -20.52
C GLY A 374 -13.67 -5.64 -21.66
N CYS A 375 -14.58 -6.33 -22.35
CA CYS A 375 -15.40 -5.75 -23.42
C CYS A 375 -16.40 -4.68 -22.93
N PRO A 376 -16.78 -3.72 -23.79
CA PRO A 376 -17.87 -2.77 -23.53
C PRO A 376 -19.18 -3.49 -23.18
N LYS A 377 -20.02 -2.87 -22.33
CA LYS A 377 -21.31 -3.45 -21.92
C LYS A 377 -22.20 -3.87 -23.10
N PRO A 378 -22.34 -3.08 -24.19
CA PRO A 378 -23.14 -3.49 -25.36
C PRO A 378 -22.58 -4.74 -26.05
N VAL A 379 -21.26 -4.83 -26.20
CA VAL A 379 -20.57 -5.99 -26.78
C VAL A 379 -20.80 -7.24 -25.94
N ARG A 380 -20.69 -7.13 -24.61
CA ARG A 380 -20.95 -8.24 -23.67
C ARG A 380 -22.39 -8.77 -23.77
N ASN A 381 -23.36 -7.89 -23.97
CA ASN A 381 -24.76 -8.30 -24.14
C ASN A 381 -24.94 -9.09 -25.44
N LYS A 382 -24.40 -8.59 -26.56
CA LYS A 382 -24.44 -9.30 -27.85
C LYS A 382 -23.78 -10.67 -27.78
N LEU A 383 -22.61 -10.77 -27.13
CA LEU A 383 -21.94 -12.06 -26.93
C LEU A 383 -22.81 -13.07 -26.16
N ARG A 384 -23.55 -12.63 -25.13
CA ARG A 384 -24.47 -13.51 -24.39
C ARG A 384 -25.64 -14.02 -25.21
N GLU A 385 -26.04 -13.30 -26.26
CA GLU A 385 -27.13 -13.66 -27.16
C GLU A 385 -26.68 -14.65 -28.26
N THR A 386 -25.37 -14.78 -28.48
CA THR A 386 -24.80 -15.71 -29.46
C THR A 386 -24.97 -17.16 -28.99
N ARG A 387 -25.73 -17.95 -29.76
CA ARG A 387 -26.00 -19.37 -29.46
C ARG A 387 -24.72 -20.21 -29.56
N GLY A 388 -24.50 -21.08 -28.59
CA GLY A 388 -23.37 -22.03 -28.61
C GLY A 388 -21.99 -21.39 -28.39
N LEU A 389 -21.94 -20.09 -28.04
CA LEU A 389 -20.67 -19.36 -27.89
C LEU A 389 -19.69 -20.04 -26.92
N SER A 390 -20.20 -20.61 -25.82
CA SER A 390 -19.36 -21.30 -24.82
C SER A 390 -18.76 -22.62 -25.31
N SER A 391 -19.36 -23.27 -26.32
CA SER A 391 -18.94 -24.57 -26.87
C SER A 391 -18.17 -24.48 -28.18
N MET A 392 -18.06 -23.29 -28.78
CA MET A 392 -17.30 -23.06 -30.02
C MET A 392 -15.79 -23.26 -29.83
N LEU A 393 -15.07 -23.47 -30.94
CA LEU A 393 -13.61 -23.43 -30.95
C LEU A 393 -13.10 -22.02 -30.59
N LEU A 394 -11.85 -21.91 -30.15
CA LEU A 394 -11.29 -20.62 -29.73
C LEU A 394 -11.27 -19.60 -30.87
N GLU A 395 -10.87 -20.02 -32.07
CA GLU A 395 -10.79 -19.16 -33.26
C GLU A 395 -12.16 -18.62 -33.67
N GLU A 396 -13.17 -19.50 -33.75
CA GLU A 396 -14.56 -19.11 -34.05
C GLU A 396 -15.11 -18.14 -32.99
N TRP A 397 -14.81 -18.41 -31.72
CA TRP A 397 -15.20 -17.55 -30.62
C TRP A 397 -14.54 -16.16 -30.70
N GLU A 398 -13.26 -16.11 -31.05
CA GLU A 398 -12.49 -14.87 -31.25
C GLU A 398 -13.06 -14.03 -32.40
N GLU A 399 -13.48 -14.66 -33.50
CA GLU A 399 -14.15 -13.95 -34.58
C GLU A 399 -15.45 -13.26 -34.12
N HIS A 400 -16.23 -13.91 -33.25
CA HIS A 400 -17.42 -13.31 -32.67
C HIS A 400 -17.12 -12.09 -31.81
N VAL A 401 -16.11 -12.18 -30.95
CA VAL A 401 -15.65 -11.03 -30.15
C VAL A 401 -15.17 -9.90 -31.07
N CYS A 402 -14.34 -10.24 -32.06
CA CYS A 402 -13.77 -9.28 -32.98
C CYS A 402 -14.86 -8.52 -33.75
N ARG A 403 -15.81 -9.25 -34.33
CA ARG A 403 -16.96 -8.71 -35.06
C ARG A 403 -17.78 -7.75 -34.20
N HIS A 404 -18.18 -8.16 -33.00
CA HIS A 404 -19.01 -7.31 -32.16
C HIS A 404 -18.30 -6.05 -31.64
N ILE A 405 -16.99 -6.09 -31.43
CA ILE A 405 -16.19 -4.90 -31.11
C ILE A 405 -16.11 -3.95 -32.32
N ASN A 406 -15.86 -4.48 -33.51
CA ASN A 406 -15.78 -3.66 -34.72
C ASN A 406 -17.13 -3.01 -35.03
N ASP A 407 -18.24 -3.76 -34.94
CA ASP A 407 -19.60 -3.21 -35.08
C ASP A 407 -19.85 -2.09 -34.06
N TYR A 408 -19.37 -2.25 -32.83
CA TYR A 408 -19.53 -1.24 -31.78
C TYR A 408 -18.78 0.06 -32.13
N ASN A 409 -17.56 -0.06 -32.65
CA ASN A 409 -16.75 1.09 -33.09
C ASN A 409 -17.38 1.83 -34.26
N GLU A 410 -17.91 1.11 -35.25
CA GLU A 410 -18.59 1.71 -36.40
C GLU A 410 -19.83 2.48 -35.97
N ASN A 411 -20.66 1.90 -35.09
CA ASN A 411 -21.85 2.55 -34.55
C ASN A 411 -21.51 3.82 -33.76
N GLU A 412 -20.50 3.79 -32.87
CA GLU A 412 -20.04 5.01 -32.16
C GLU A 412 -19.55 6.09 -33.13
N THR A 413 -18.86 5.68 -34.21
CA THR A 413 -18.34 6.61 -35.21
C THR A 413 -19.47 7.26 -35.99
N GLN A 414 -20.48 6.48 -36.42
CA GLN A 414 -21.66 6.99 -37.10
C GLN A 414 -22.49 7.92 -36.21
N GLU A 415 -22.70 7.56 -34.94
CA GLU A 415 -23.43 8.41 -33.98
C GLU A 415 -22.69 9.73 -33.72
N SER A 416 -21.35 9.69 -33.58
CA SER A 416 -20.53 10.90 -33.46
C SER A 416 -20.57 11.78 -34.72
N GLN A 417 -20.59 11.17 -35.90
CA GLN A 417 -20.72 11.90 -37.17
C GLN A 417 -22.10 12.56 -37.30
N LEU A 418 -23.18 11.84 -36.97
CA LEU A 418 -24.54 12.36 -36.96
C LEU A 418 -24.69 13.53 -35.98
N LEU A 419 -24.22 13.38 -34.74
CA LEU A 419 -24.22 14.45 -33.72
C LEU A 419 -23.45 15.68 -34.19
N SER A 420 -22.28 15.49 -34.82
CA SER A 420 -21.50 16.60 -35.39
C SER A 420 -22.22 17.28 -36.57
N GLY A 421 -22.96 16.51 -37.38
CA GLY A 421 -23.78 17.00 -38.48
C GLY A 421 -24.96 17.84 -38.00
N PHE A 422 -25.70 17.35 -36.98
CA PHE A 422 -26.77 18.11 -36.34
C PHE A 422 -26.27 19.40 -35.69
N ALA A 423 -25.11 19.38 -35.03
CA ALA A 423 -24.51 20.59 -34.47
C ALA A 423 -24.17 21.63 -35.56
N LYS A 424 -23.64 21.19 -36.71
CA LYS A 424 -23.36 22.07 -37.86
C LYS A 424 -24.63 22.65 -38.49
N LEU A 425 -25.69 21.85 -38.60
CA LEU A 425 -27.01 22.28 -39.10
C LEU A 425 -27.66 23.31 -38.16
N ASN A 426 -27.56 23.11 -36.85
CA ASN A 426 -28.06 24.07 -35.85
C ASN A 426 -27.31 25.41 -35.93
N LEU A 427 -25.97 25.39 -36.05
CA LEU A 427 -25.19 26.60 -36.25
C LEU A 427 -25.50 27.33 -37.57
N GLN A 428 -25.79 26.58 -38.65
CA GLN A 428 -26.21 27.17 -39.93
C GLN A 428 -27.60 27.79 -39.85
N THR A 429 -28.55 27.11 -39.22
CA THR A 429 -29.92 27.63 -39.04
C THR A 429 -29.93 28.89 -38.17
N GLU A 430 -29.18 28.92 -37.07
CA GLU A 430 -28.98 30.14 -36.27
C GLU A 430 -28.42 31.29 -37.12
N ARG A 431 -27.33 31.07 -37.86
CA ARG A 431 -26.75 32.08 -38.76
C ARG A 431 -27.72 32.57 -39.84
N THR A 432 -28.57 31.69 -40.39
CA THR A 432 -29.59 32.10 -41.37
C THR A 432 -30.75 32.87 -40.74
N SER A 433 -31.12 32.54 -39.49
CA SER A 433 -32.13 33.28 -38.74
C SER A 433 -31.65 34.70 -38.37
N GLU A 434 -30.38 34.85 -37.97
CA GLU A 434 -29.75 36.15 -37.73
C GLU A 434 -29.70 37.01 -39.00
N ARG A 435 -29.35 36.42 -40.15
CA ARG A 435 -29.39 37.13 -41.45
C ARG A 435 -30.81 37.57 -41.82
N LYS A 436 -31.83 36.74 -41.59
CA LYS A 436 -33.24 37.10 -41.85
C LYS A 436 -33.71 38.26 -40.96
N VAL A 437 -33.34 38.26 -39.69
CA VAL A 437 -33.65 39.35 -38.74
C VAL A 437 -32.93 40.65 -39.14
N MET A 438 -31.70 40.58 -39.66
CA MET A 438 -31.01 41.76 -40.20
C MET A 438 -31.68 42.32 -41.46
N THR A 439 -32.12 41.46 -42.39
CA THR A 439 -32.84 41.92 -43.59
C THR A 439 -34.22 42.48 -43.29
N GLN A 440 -34.94 41.95 -42.29
CA GLN A 440 -36.27 42.45 -41.90
C GLN A 440 -36.18 43.82 -41.19
N LYS A 441 -35.11 44.08 -40.42
CA LYS A 441 -34.86 45.40 -39.82
C LYS A 441 -34.47 46.47 -40.84
N GLN A 442 -33.92 46.10 -42.00
CA GLN A 442 -33.62 47.05 -43.07
C GLN A 442 -34.85 47.43 -43.90
N THR A 443 -35.91 46.61 -43.93
CA THR A 443 -37.15 46.92 -44.66
C THR A 443 -38.21 47.64 -43.80
N SER A 444 -38.00 47.78 -42.49
CA SER A 444 -38.99 48.38 -41.56
C SER A 444 -38.58 49.76 -41.01
N SER A 445 -37.61 50.44 -41.63
CA SER A 445 -37.27 51.83 -41.29
C SER A 445 -38.16 52.87 -42.00
N ASP A 446 -39.06 52.43 -42.88
CA ASP A 446 -40.11 53.28 -43.43
C ASP A 446 -41.45 52.95 -42.74
N VAL A 447 -42.08 53.97 -42.16
CA VAL A 447 -43.41 53.99 -41.51
C VAL A 447 -43.43 53.62 -40.02
N ALA A 448 -43.33 54.64 -39.16
CA ALA A 448 -43.68 54.57 -37.74
C ALA A 448 -44.58 55.76 -37.35
N ILE A 449 -45.88 55.54 -37.10
CA ILE A 449 -46.77 56.48 -36.42
C ILE A 449 -47.87 55.70 -35.63
N ILE A 450 -47.73 55.73 -34.29
CA ILE A 450 -48.77 56.01 -33.25
C ILE A 450 -49.69 54.91 -32.65
N LYS A 451 -49.39 54.66 -31.36
CA LYS A 451 -50.21 54.67 -30.11
C LYS A 451 -50.97 53.43 -29.56
N ASP A 452 -50.55 53.13 -28.32
CA ASP A 452 -51.30 53.02 -27.06
C ASP A 452 -52.25 51.85 -26.74
N SER A 453 -51.71 50.90 -25.93
CA SER A 453 -52.10 50.58 -24.53
C SER A 453 -53.45 49.85 -24.21
N PRO A 454 -53.60 49.20 -23.02
CA PRO A 454 -53.62 47.73 -22.96
C PRO A 454 -54.76 47.11 -22.10
N VAL A 455 -54.63 45.79 -21.86
CA VAL A 455 -55.13 44.98 -20.72
C VAL A 455 -56.41 44.16 -20.95
N THR A 456 -56.29 42.82 -21.01
CA THR A 456 -56.75 41.88 -19.96
C THR A 456 -56.52 40.42 -20.36
N GLN A 457 -56.18 39.61 -19.36
CA GLN A 457 -55.89 38.17 -19.42
C GLN A 457 -57.17 37.32 -19.60
N ARG A 458 -57.03 36.17 -20.29
CA ARG A 458 -57.63 34.89 -19.87
C ARG A 458 -56.91 33.69 -20.51
N LEU A 459 -56.63 32.70 -19.66
CA LEU A 459 -56.01 31.40 -19.95
C LEU A 459 -56.98 30.46 -20.68
N THR A 460 -56.46 29.60 -21.57
CA THR A 460 -56.86 28.19 -21.68
C THR A 460 -55.69 27.32 -22.16
N SER A 461 -55.75 26.07 -21.73
CA SER A 461 -54.83 24.93 -21.73
C SER A 461 -54.46 24.31 -23.09
N VAL A 462 -53.33 23.58 -23.18
CA VAL A 462 -53.20 22.13 -23.51
C VAL A 462 -51.73 21.67 -23.35
N GLN A 463 -51.53 20.42 -22.93
CA GLN A 463 -50.28 19.73 -22.55
C GLN A 463 -49.44 19.18 -23.72
N GLY A 464 -48.11 19.13 -23.54
CA GLY A 464 -47.11 18.39 -24.35
C GLY A 464 -45.67 18.66 -23.85
N PRO A 465 -44.68 17.73 -24.00
CA PRO A 465 -43.81 17.32 -22.89
C PRO A 465 -42.44 18.04 -22.76
N TYR A 466 -41.96 18.10 -21.51
CA TYR A 466 -40.58 18.29 -21.03
C TYR A 466 -39.72 19.37 -21.71
N GLN A 467 -39.90 20.62 -21.28
CA GLN A 467 -38.87 21.67 -21.37
C GLN A 467 -38.33 21.99 -19.97
N VAL A 468 -37.01 22.06 -19.87
CA VAL A 468 -36.26 22.44 -18.68
C VAL A 468 -36.54 23.92 -18.39
N GLU A 469 -37.51 24.19 -17.52
CA GLU A 469 -37.84 25.56 -17.12
C GLU A 469 -36.67 26.21 -16.37
N ASN A 470 -36.24 27.34 -16.92
CA ASN A 470 -35.74 28.60 -16.36
C ASN A 470 -35.73 28.81 -14.83
N ARG A 471 -35.30 27.82 -14.02
CA ARG A 471 -35.16 27.97 -12.58
C ARG A 471 -33.94 28.83 -12.28
N ARG A 472 -34.23 30.03 -11.78
CA ARG A 472 -33.25 30.88 -11.12
C ARG A 472 -32.79 30.19 -9.85
N CYS A 473 -31.48 30.12 -9.64
CA CYS A 473 -30.87 29.64 -8.41
C CYS A 473 -31.51 30.35 -7.20
N TYR A 474 -31.98 29.61 -6.18
CA TYR A 474 -32.65 30.24 -5.04
C TYR A 474 -31.73 31.13 -4.20
N ASN A 475 -30.41 30.93 -4.32
CA ASN A 475 -29.44 31.66 -3.52
C ASN A 475 -29.03 33.00 -4.16
N CYS A 476 -28.80 33.04 -5.48
CA CYS A 476 -28.35 34.27 -6.19
C CYS A 476 -29.31 34.77 -7.28
N ARG A 477 -30.41 34.06 -7.55
CA ARG A 477 -31.44 34.37 -8.56
C ARG A 477 -30.98 34.43 -10.02
N ASN A 478 -29.77 33.93 -10.32
CA ASN A 478 -29.26 33.74 -11.69
C ASN A 478 -29.69 32.40 -12.29
N VAL A 479 -29.84 32.34 -13.62
CA VAL A 479 -30.20 31.13 -14.38
C VAL A 479 -28.95 30.33 -14.79
N GLY A 480 -29.11 29.03 -15.07
CA GLY A 480 -28.02 28.17 -15.57
C GLY A 480 -27.37 27.24 -14.52
N HIS A 481 -27.75 27.32 -13.24
CA HIS A 481 -27.32 26.38 -12.21
C HIS A 481 -28.35 26.28 -11.07
N ILE A 482 -28.32 25.18 -10.31
CA ILE A 482 -29.17 24.98 -9.13
C ILE A 482 -28.45 25.39 -7.83
N SER A 483 -29.18 25.71 -6.77
CA SER A 483 -28.66 26.30 -5.51
C SER A 483 -27.51 25.55 -4.84
N ARG A 484 -27.42 24.22 -5.04
CA ARG A 484 -26.32 23.40 -4.48
C ARG A 484 -24.97 23.65 -5.14
N TYR A 485 -24.97 24.27 -6.31
CA TYR A 485 -23.78 24.60 -7.11
C TYR A 485 -23.64 26.12 -7.29
N CYS A 486 -24.26 26.90 -6.40
CA CYS A 486 -24.18 28.34 -6.47
C CYS A 486 -22.79 28.80 -6.05
N PRO A 487 -22.03 29.50 -6.93
CA PRO A 487 -20.67 29.95 -6.61
C PRO A 487 -20.62 30.99 -5.49
N GLU A 488 -21.78 31.54 -5.09
CA GLU A 488 -21.91 32.56 -4.05
C GLU A 488 -22.41 32.00 -2.69
N SER A 489 -22.55 30.68 -2.51
CA SER A 489 -23.07 30.14 -1.25
C SER A 489 -22.07 30.28 -0.08
N ARG A 490 -22.45 31.07 0.94
CA ARG A 490 -21.79 31.08 2.27
C ARG A 490 -22.22 29.84 3.08
N ASN A 491 -21.24 29.15 3.66
CA ASN A 491 -21.34 27.93 4.46
C ASN A 491 -22.34 27.99 5.64
N GLY A 492 -23.08 26.89 5.86
CA GLY A 492 -23.42 26.39 7.20
C GLY A 492 -24.85 25.87 7.42
N GLY A 493 -24.97 24.63 7.93
CA GLY A 493 -26.13 24.22 8.75
C GLY A 493 -26.65 22.78 8.59
N SER A 494 -26.01 21.84 9.30
CA SER A 494 -26.50 20.46 9.50
C SER A 494 -27.77 20.45 10.37
N ARG A 495 -28.77 19.65 9.98
CA ARG A 495 -30.08 19.51 10.65
C ARG A 495 -29.96 18.76 11.99
N ASN A 496 -30.48 19.40 13.02
CA ASN A 496 -30.77 18.86 14.34
C ASN A 496 -32.05 18.00 14.27
N ASN A 497 -32.06 16.80 14.85
CA ASN A 497 -33.28 16.01 15.05
C ASN A 497 -33.40 15.65 16.53
N ASN A 498 -34.28 16.36 17.24
CA ASN A 498 -34.67 16.07 18.62
C ASN A 498 -35.88 15.14 18.60
N TYR A 499 -35.78 14.01 19.32
CA TYR A 499 -36.93 13.25 19.81
C TYR A 499 -37.12 13.55 21.30
N HIS A 500 -38.37 13.84 21.67
CA HIS A 500 -38.80 14.19 23.03
C HIS A 500 -38.71 13.00 24.00
N GLY A 501 -38.28 13.29 25.23
CA GLY A 501 -38.29 12.39 26.38
C GLY A 501 -38.30 13.17 27.70
N ASN A 502 -39.50 13.34 28.21
CA ASN A 502 -39.92 14.09 29.39
C ASN A 502 -39.18 13.71 30.71
N ARG A 503 -38.72 14.70 31.50
CA ARG A 503 -39.14 14.95 32.91
C ARG A 503 -38.18 15.90 33.67
N ARG A 504 -38.81 16.92 34.26
CA ARG A 504 -38.26 17.90 35.21
C ARG A 504 -37.86 17.25 36.54
N ARG A 505 -36.76 17.71 37.13
CA ARG A 505 -36.64 18.28 38.49
C ARG A 505 -35.19 18.73 38.72
N GLY A 506 -34.99 20.03 38.90
CA GLY A 506 -33.72 20.57 39.40
C GLY A 506 -33.62 20.39 40.91
N TRP A 507 -32.42 20.51 41.47
CA TRP A 507 -32.10 21.28 42.67
C TRP A 507 -30.58 21.50 42.74
N ARG A 508 -30.22 22.63 43.32
CA ARG A 508 -28.89 23.24 43.44
C ARG A 508 -28.01 22.59 44.53
N GLN A 509 -26.71 22.86 44.37
CA GLN A 509 -25.72 23.24 45.41
C GLN A 509 -25.01 22.18 46.29
N ASN A 510 -23.67 22.24 46.17
CA ASN A 510 -22.64 22.38 47.21
C ASN A 510 -22.22 21.23 48.14
N ARG A 511 -20.87 21.14 48.26
CA ARG A 511 -20.00 20.64 49.37
C ARG A 511 -19.99 19.12 49.55
N ASN A 512 -18.87 18.42 49.78
CA ASN A 512 -17.53 18.78 50.27
C ASN A 512 -16.41 18.27 49.34
#